data_AF-A0A2V7YMW5-F1
#
_entry.id   AF-A0A2V7YMW5-F1
#
_cell.length_a   1.000
_cell.length_b   1.000
_cell.length_c   1.000
_cell.angle_alpha   90.00
_cell.angle_beta   90.00
_cell.angle_gamma   90.00
#
_symmetry.space_group_name_H-M   'P 1'
#
loop_
_entity.id
_entity.type
_entity.pdbx_description
1 polymer ?
#
loop_
_entity_poly.entity_id
_entity_poly.type
_entity_poly.pdbx_seq_one_letter_code
_entity_poly.pdbx_strand_id
1 'polypeptide(L)' 'MAAWSIQDRFRLSWWDALIVSAARSAECPYLLTEDLQHGQDLDGVRVVSPFRISPEEWLARS' A
#
# COMPACT_ATOMS: atom_id res chain seq x y z
N MET A 1 6.48 1.02 11.09
CA MET A 1 6.38 -0.32 11.74
C MET A 1 7.47 -1.17 11.13
N ALA A 2 8.02 -2.14 11.84
CA ALA A 2 8.86 -3.15 11.19
C ALA A 2 8.02 -4.11 10.34
N ALA A 3 8.59 -4.65 9.26
CA ALA A 3 7.90 -5.52 8.31
C ALA A 3 7.29 -6.78 8.95
N TRP A 4 7.97 -7.41 9.90
CA TRP A 4 7.43 -8.61 10.58
C TRP A 4 6.11 -8.33 11.31
N SER A 5 5.93 -7.12 11.85
CA SER A 5 4.71 -6.73 12.55
C SER A 5 3.57 -6.45 11.57
N ILE A 6 3.87 -5.95 10.38
CA ILE A 6 2.91 -5.79 9.29
C ILE A 6 2.49 -7.16 8.75
N GLN A 7 3.45 -8.06 8.55
CA GLN A 7 3.20 -9.43 8.10
C GLN A 7 2.21 -10.12 9.04
N ASP A 8 2.46 -10.11 10.34
CA ASP A 8 1.59 -10.78 11.31
C ASP A 8 0.20 -10.13 11.39
N ARG A 9 0.15 -8.79 11.49
CA ARG A 9 -1.10 -8.03 11.63
C ARG A 9 -2.02 -8.15 10.42
N PHE A 10 -1.47 -8.07 9.21
CA PHE A 10 -2.25 -8.03 7.97
C PHE A 10 -2.18 -9.32 7.16
N ARG A 11 -1.49 -10.35 7.66
CA ARG A 11 -1.35 -11.68 7.04
C ARG A 11 -0.82 -11.61 5.61
N LEU A 12 0.08 -10.66 5.37
CA LEU A 12 0.70 -10.45 4.07
C LEU A 12 1.85 -11.44 3.83
N SER A 13 2.30 -11.57 2.59
CA SER A 13 3.60 -12.21 2.33
C SER A 13 4.73 -11.35 2.93
N TRP A 14 5.90 -11.95 3.16
CA TRP A 14 7.06 -11.21 3.67
C TRP A 14 7.45 -10.02 2.77
N TRP A 15 7.39 -10.21 1.44
CA TRP A 15 7.75 -9.18 0.48
C TRP A 15 6.74 -8.02 0.47
N ASP A 16 5.45 -8.33 0.51
CA ASP A 16 4.41 -7.30 0.62
C ASP A 16 4.55 -6.51 1.93
N ALA A 17 4.82 -7.22 3.04
CA ALA A 17 5.03 -6.59 4.33
C ALA A 17 6.27 -5.67 4.34
N LEU A 18 7.35 -6.05 3.64
CA LEU A 18 8.53 -5.20 3.44
C LEU A 18 8.19 -3.93 2.64
N ILE A 19 7.46 -4.07 1.54
CA ILE A 19 7.05 -2.95 0.68
C ILE A 19 6.17 -1.96 1.47
N VAL A 20 5.17 -2.46 2.19
CA VAL A 20 4.29 -1.63 3.03
C VAL A 20 5.08 -0.95 4.15
N SER A 21 6.02 -1.67 4.79
CA SER A 21 6.91 -1.11 5.80
C SER A 21 7.76 0.03 5.24
N ALA A 22 8.28 -0.13 4.03
CA ALA A 22 9.07 0.89 3.35
C ALA A 22 8.22 2.11 2.98
N ALA A 23 7.04 1.91 2.38
CA ALA A 23 6.09 2.98 2.04
C ALA A 23 5.72 3.79 3.28
N ARG A 24 5.40 3.12 4.39
CA ARG A 24 5.11 3.78 5.67
C ARG A 24 6.31 4.58 6.19
N SER A 25 7.52 4.02 6.07
CA SER A 25 8.75 4.68 6.54
C SER A 25 9.14 5.89 5.69
N ALA A 26 8.75 5.88 4.42
CA ALA A 26 8.91 7.01 3.49
C ALA A 26 7.76 8.02 3.58
N GLU A 27 6.83 7.85 4.52
CA GLU A 27 5.62 8.69 4.67
C GLU A 27 4.76 8.74 3.40
N CYS A 28 4.82 7.70 2.56
CA CYS A 28 3.97 7.57 1.39
C CYS A 28 2.56 7.12 1.82
N PRO A 29 1.52 7.96 1.65
CA PRO A 29 0.17 7.63 2.09
C PRO A 29 -0.53 6.61 1.16
N TYR A 30 0.04 6.35 -0.02
CA TYR A 30 -0.52 5.44 -1.02
C TYR A 30 0.50 4.43 -1.51
N LEU A 31 0.05 3.19 -1.72
CA LEU A 31 0.82 2.12 -2.34
C LEU A 31 0.07 1.66 -3.60
N LEU A 32 0.68 1.89 -4.77
CA LEU A 32 0.14 1.42 -6.04
C LEU A 32 0.52 -0.06 -6.24
N THR A 33 -0.45 -0.96 -6.36
CA THR A 33 -0.21 -2.40 -6.56
C THR A 33 -1.47 -3.14 -7.05
N GLU A 34 -1.29 -4.13 -7.92
CA GLU A 34 -2.34 -5.04 -8.38
C GLU A 34 -2.65 -6.20 -7.42
N ASP A 35 -1.70 -6.59 -6.58
CA ASP A 35 -1.76 -7.83 -5.82
C ASP A 35 -2.56 -7.70 -4.52
N LEU A 36 -2.69 -6.47 -4.00
CA LEU A 36 -3.36 -6.19 -2.75
C LEU A 36 -4.78 -5.62 -2.96
N GLN A 37 -5.61 -5.74 -1.93
CA GLN A 37 -7.00 -5.30 -2.00
C GLN A 37 -7.08 -3.78 -2.12
N HIS A 38 -7.66 -3.29 -3.23
CA HIS A 38 -7.89 -1.86 -3.41
C HIS A 38 -8.68 -1.24 -2.25
N GLY A 39 -8.19 -0.10 -1.75
CA GLY A 39 -8.77 0.65 -0.64
C GLY A 39 -8.38 0.12 0.74
N GLN A 40 -7.66 -0.99 0.83
CA GLN A 40 -7.15 -1.52 2.09
C GLN A 40 -6.20 -0.52 2.76
N ASP A 41 -6.38 -0.33 4.06
CA ASP A 41 -5.50 0.49 4.90
C ASP A 41 -4.51 -0.40 5.66
N LEU A 42 -3.23 -0.25 5.34
CA LEU A 42 -2.13 -1.02 5.91
C LEU A 42 -1.29 -0.12 6.82
N ASP A 43 -1.93 0.32 7.91
CA ASP A 43 -1.30 1.17 8.95
C ASP A 43 -0.95 2.57 8.44
N GLY A 44 -1.90 3.22 7.77
CA GLY A 44 -1.77 4.56 7.18
C GLY A 44 -1.30 4.57 5.73
N VAL A 45 -0.95 3.41 5.17
CA VAL A 45 -0.64 3.23 3.75
C VAL A 45 -1.88 2.67 3.06
N ARG A 46 -2.50 3.45 2.18
CA ARG A 46 -3.69 3.02 1.44
C ARG A 46 -3.32 2.37 0.12
N VAL A 47 -3.82 1.16 -0.11
CA VAL A 47 -3.63 0.43 -1.35
C VAL A 47 -4.49 1.05 -2.47
N VAL A 48 -3.85 1.32 -3.60
CA VAL A 48 -4.49 1.77 -4.82
C VAL A 48 -4.20 0.78 -5.93
N SER A 49 -5.24 0.06 -6.38
CA SER A 49 -5.11 -0.79 -7.57
C SER A 49 -5.02 0.04 -8.85
N PRO A 50 -4.03 -0.22 -9.73
CA PRO A 50 -3.87 0.47 -11.01
C PRO A 50 -4.99 0.15 -12.01
N PHE A 51 -5.81 -0.88 -11.76
CA PHE A 51 -6.94 -1.24 -12.63
C PHE A 51 -8.22 -0.44 -12.34
N ARG A 52 -8.21 0.39 -11.29
CA ARG A 52 -9.39 1.15 -10.85
C ARG A 52 -9.30 2.65 -11.05
N ILE A 53 -8.12 3.16 -11.37
CA ILE A 53 -7.87 4.58 -11.56
C ILE A 53 -6.78 4.76 -12.61
N SER A 54 -7.01 5.64 -13.57
CA SER A 54 -5.98 5.98 -14.54
C SER A 54 -5.00 7.02 -13.99
N PRO A 55 -3.78 7.15 -14.57
CA PRO A 55 -2.84 8.18 -14.15
C PRO A 55 -3.40 9.60 -14.27
N GLU A 56 -4.14 9.92 -15.34
CA GLU A 56 -4.76 11.24 -15.50
C GLU A 56 -5.82 11.53 -14.43
N GLU A 57 -6.65 10.56 -14.07
CA GLU A 57 -7.64 10.68 -13.00
C GLU A 57 -6.98 10.84 -11.62
N TRP A 58 -5.85 10.17 -11.40
CA TRP A 58 -5.08 10.27 -10.15
C TRP A 58 -4.48 11.67 -9.96
N LEU A 59 -3.83 12.20 -10.99
CA LEU A 59 -3.19 13.52 -10.95
C LEU A 59 -4.21 14.66 -10.82
N ALA A 60 -5.43 14.48 -11.31
CA ALA A 60 -6.50 15.46 -11.15
C ALA A 60 -7.04 15.55 -9.71
N ARG A 61 -6.73 14.57 -8.85
CA ARG A 61 -7.19 14.48 -7.45
C ARG A 61 -6.16 14.98 -6.43
N SER A 62 -4.90 15.17 -6.85
CA SER A 62 -3.76 15.51 -5.98
C SER A 62 -3.52 17.00 -5.85
#